data_AF-A0A3D5J3Y8-F1
#
_entry.id   AF-A0A3D5J3Y8-F1
#
_cell.length_a   1.000
_cell.length_b   1.000
_cell.length_c   1.000
_cell.angle_alpha   90.00
_cell.angle_beta   90.00
_cell.angle_gamma   90.00
#
_symmetry.space_group_name_H-M   'P 1'
#
loop_
_entity.id
_entity.type
_entity.pdbx_description
1 polymer ?
#
loop_
_entity_poly.entity_id
_entity_poly.type
_entity_poly.pdbx_seq_one_letter_code
_entity_poly.pdbx_strand_id
1 'polypeptide(L)'
;MKLFLRSLIGFVLALLAILPFIFLGLSLYDAFPNIYGILALGIISVLSLWMAYGIFNLIRKKGLLKILSYPFSSPDLDNLKKNKDE
;
A
#
# COMPACT_ATOMS: atom_id res chain seq x y z
N MET A 1 -16.17 2.37 -16.27
CA MET A 1 -16.36 1.84 -14.89
C MET A 1 -15.12 1.22 -14.26
N LYS A 2 -14.44 0.24 -14.88
CA LYS A 2 -13.29 -0.47 -14.24
C LYS A 2 -12.12 0.44 -13.83
N LEU A 3 -11.83 1.48 -14.62
CA LEU A 3 -10.76 2.43 -14.29
C LEU A 3 -11.12 3.35 -13.11
N PHE A 4 -12.39 3.77 -13.04
CA PHE A 4 -12.90 4.62 -11.95
C PHE A 4 -12.84 3.90 -10.61
N LEU A 5 -13.31 2.65 -10.56
CA LEU A 5 -13.20 1.80 -9.36
C LEU A 5 -11.75 1.59 -8.92
N ARG A 6 -10.82 1.34 -9.86
CA ARG A 6 -9.39 1.19 -9.54
C ARG A 6 -8.78 2.48 -8.99
N SER A 7 -9.16 3.63 -9.54
CA SER A 7 -8.73 4.93 -9.01
C SER A 7 -9.30 5.19 -7.62
N LEU A 8 -10.58 4.89 -7.37
CA LEU A 8 -11.22 5.07 -6.07
C LEU A 8 -10.57 4.18 -5.00
N ILE A 9 -10.38 2.89 -5.30
CA ILE A 9 -9.70 1.94 -4.40
C ILE A 9 -8.25 2.37 -4.16
N GLY A 10 -7.54 2.78 -5.21
CA GLY A 10 -6.18 3.30 -5.08
C GLY A 10 -6.10 4.55 -4.21
N PHE A 11 -7.08 5.44 -4.31
CA PHE A 11 -7.13 6.67 -3.52
C PHE A 11 -7.39 6.38 -2.04
N VAL A 12 -8.35 5.51 -1.73
CA VAL A 12 -8.64 5.08 -0.35
C VAL A 12 -7.42 4.40 0.29
N LEU A 13 -6.74 3.53 -0.45
CA LEU A 13 -5.54 2.84 0.05
C LEU A 13 -4.34 3.78 0.19
N ALA A 14 -4.21 4.77 -0.69
CA ALA A 14 -3.19 5.81 -0.56
C ALA A 14 -3.42 6.67 0.69
N LEU A 15 -4.66 7.04 1.00
CA LEU A 15 -5.01 7.73 2.24
C LEU A 15 -4.68 6.88 3.48
N LEU A 16 -5.02 5.58 3.43
CA LEU A 16 -4.71 4.65 4.51
C LEU A 16 -3.20 4.52 4.74
N ALA A 17 -2.40 4.57 3.67
CA ALA A 17 -0.94 4.49 3.76
C ALA A 17 -0.31 5.73 4.40
N ILE A 18 -0.99 6.89 4.43
CA ILE A 18 -0.50 8.11 5.07
C ILE A 18 -0.66 8.06 6.60
N LEU A 19 -1.68 7.35 7.12
CA LEU A 19 -1.95 7.25 8.56
C LEU A 19 -0.71 7.00 9.44
N PRO A 20 0.12 5.96 9.19
CA PRO A 20 1.28 5.69 10.03
C PRO A 20 2.30 6.84 10.05
N PHE A 21 2.42 7.60 8.95
CA PHE A 21 3.31 8.77 8.89
C PHE A 21 2.79 9.93 9.73
N ILE A 22 1.46 10.08 9.89
CA ILE A 22 0.86 11.07 10.78
C ILE A 22 1.23 10.76 12.24
N PHE A 23 1.05 9.50 12.65
CA PHE A 23 1.43 9.07 14.00
C PHE A 23 2.93 9.23 14.26
N LEU A 24 3.77 8.82 13.31
CA LEU A 24 5.21 9.01 13.38
C LEU A 24 5.58 10.49 13.48
N GLY A 25 4.98 11.34 12.65
CA GLY A 25 5.23 12.77 12.65
C GLY A 25 4.88 13.42 13.99
N LEU A 26 3.68 13.15 14.51
CA LEU A 26 3.23 13.69 15.80
C LEU A 26 4.12 13.21 16.95
N SER A 27 4.41 11.91 17.01
CA SER A 27 5.27 11.34 18.05
C SER A 27 6.69 11.93 18.03
N LEU A 28 7.20 12.24 16.84
CA LEU A 28 8.56 12.77 16.66
C LEU A 28 8.63 14.25 17.01
N TYR A 29 7.57 15.01 16.73
CA TYR A 29 7.44 16.40 17.17
C TYR A 29 7.28 16.52 18.69
N ASP A 30 6.47 15.66 19.30
CA ASP A 30 6.32 15.62 20.76
C ASP A 30 7.65 15.28 21.45
N ALA A 31 8.45 14.36 20.88
CA ALA A 31 9.77 14.01 21.41
C ALA A 31 10.82 15.12 21.21
N PHE A 32 10.74 15.84 20.10
CA PHE A 32 11.69 16.89 19.73
C PHE A 32 10.96 18.16 19.26
N PRO A 33 10.39 18.98 20.18
CA PRO A 33 9.64 20.18 19.85
C PRO A 33 10.57 21.36 19.52
N ASN A 34 11.53 21.11 18.63
CA ASN A 34 12.54 22.07 18.19
C ASN A 34 12.57 22.16 16.66
N ILE A 35 13.44 23.02 16.13
CA ILE A 35 13.58 23.23 14.68
C ILE A 35 13.88 21.92 13.94
N TYR A 36 14.64 21.00 14.56
CA TYR A 36 14.94 19.70 13.98
C TYR A 36 13.72 18.79 13.87
N GLY A 37 12.81 18.81 14.85
CA GLY A 37 11.53 18.10 14.78
C GLY A 37 10.62 18.63 13.67
N ILE A 38 10.59 19.96 13.46
CA ILE A 38 9.86 20.59 12.35
C ILE A 38 10.44 20.18 11.00
N LEU A 39 11.78 20.17 10.87
CA LEU A 39 12.45 19.69 9.65
C LEU A 39 12.14 18.21 9.37
N ALA A 40 12.18 17.37 10.40
CA ALA A 40 11.85 15.96 10.29
C ALA A 40 10.38 15.74 9.88
N LEU A 41 9.44 16.51 10.45
CA LEU A 41 8.03 16.53 10.03
C LEU A 41 7.88 16.89 8.55
N GLY A 42 8.61 17.91 8.07
CA GLY A 42 8.62 18.29 6.66
C GLY A 42 9.06 17.15 5.76
N ILE A 43 10.17 16.47 6.13
CA ILE A 43 10.70 15.32 5.38
C ILE A 43 9.70 14.16 5.38
N ILE A 44 9.14 13.81 6.54
CA ILE A 44 8.13 12.74 6.69
C ILE A 44 6.89 13.04 5.84
N SER A 45 6.48 14.31 5.78
CA SER A 45 5.34 14.73 4.97
C SER A 45 5.59 14.47 3.48
N VAL A 46 6.75 14.89 2.97
CA VAL A 46 7.13 14.65 1.55
C VAL A 46 7.22 13.14 1.26
N LEU A 47 7.84 12.36 2.13
CA LEU A 47 7.97 10.91 1.98
C LEU A 47 6.61 10.21 1.97
N SER A 48 5.69 10.62 2.85
CA SER A 48 4.34 10.04 2.93
C SER A 48 3.56 10.28 1.64
N LEU A 49 3.62 11.49 1.08
CA LEU A 49 2.98 11.84 -0.18
C LEU A 49 3.58 11.05 -1.35
N TRP A 50 4.91 10.90 -1.38
CA TRP A 50 5.59 10.11 -2.40
C TRP A 50 5.17 8.64 -2.36
N MET A 51 5.12 8.04 -1.16
CA MET A 51 4.68 6.67 -0.94
C MET A 51 3.20 6.47 -1.34
N ALA A 52 2.33 7.37 -0.90
CA ALA A 52 0.91 7.37 -1.23
C ALA A 52 0.67 7.48 -2.74
N TYR A 53 1.41 8.35 -3.42
CA TYR A 53 1.37 8.47 -4.88
C TYR A 53 1.83 7.18 -5.57
N GLY A 54 2.91 6.56 -5.07
CA GLY A 54 3.40 5.27 -5.57
C GLY A 54 2.33 4.17 -5.49
N ILE A 55 1.68 4.04 -4.33
CA ILE A 55 0.59 3.07 -4.09
C ILE A 55 -0.59 3.34 -5.02
N PHE A 56 -1.03 4.60 -5.11
CA PHE A 56 -2.11 5.01 -6.00
C PHE A 56 -1.83 4.63 -7.46
N ASN A 57 -0.64 4.98 -7.96
CA ASN A 57 -0.27 4.74 -9.35
C ASN A 57 -0.15 3.23 -9.65
N LEU A 58 0.38 2.47 -8.69
CA LEU A 58 0.53 1.02 -8.79
C LEU A 58 -0.85 0.32 -8.87
N ILE A 59 -1.79 0.69 -7.99
CA ILE A 59 -3.16 0.16 -7.99
C ILE A 59 -3.94 0.60 -9.23
N ARG A 60 -3.82 1.87 -9.63
CA ARG A 60 -4.49 2.40 -10.82
C ARG A 60 -4.05 1.66 -12.09
N LYS A 61 -2.75 1.39 -12.25
CA LYS A 61 -2.18 0.72 -13.44
C LYS A 61 -2.41 -0.79 -13.45
N LYS A 62 -2.06 -1.50 -12.37
CA LYS A 62 -2.07 -2.97 -12.34
C LYS A 62 -3.38 -3.56 -11.82
N GLY A 63 -4.12 -2.81 -10.98
CA GLY A 63 -5.31 -3.29 -10.26
C GLY A 63 -4.93 -4.06 -8.99
N LEU A 64 -5.63 -3.78 -7.89
CA LEU A 64 -5.33 -4.31 -6.54
C LEU A 64 -5.19 -5.84 -6.51
N LEU A 65 -6.18 -6.54 -7.07
CA LEU A 65 -6.19 -8.01 -7.07
C LEU A 65 -5.00 -8.62 -7.80
N LYS A 66 -4.48 -7.96 -8.85
CA LYS A 66 -3.32 -8.45 -9.60
C LYS A 66 -2.01 -8.22 -8.85
N ILE A 67 -1.99 -7.25 -7.93
CA ILE A 67 -0.84 -6.98 -7.05
C ILE A 67 -0.83 -7.96 -5.88
N LEU A 68 -2.01 -8.28 -5.34
CA LEU A 68 -2.17 -9.21 -4.23
C LEU A 68 -2.22 -10.68 -4.66
N SER A 69 -2.49 -10.97 -5.94
CA SER A 69 -2.41 -12.32 -6.49
C SER A 69 -0.95 -12.75 -6.57
N TYR A 70 -0.61 -13.76 -5.78
CA TYR A 70 0.69 -14.40 -5.80
C TYR A 70 0.95 -15.06 -7.17
N PRO A 71 2.14 -14.91 -7.77
CA PRO A 71 2.44 -15.51 -9.08
C PRO A 71 2.55 -17.05 -9.05
N PHE A 72 2.56 -17.67 -7.87
CA PHE A 72 2.66 -19.12 -7.68
C PHE A 72 1.51 -19.68 -6.83
N SER A 73 0.26 -19.44 -7.20
CA SER A 73 -0.76 -20.45 -6.88
C SER A 73 -0.36 -21.70 -7.64
N SER A 74 0.42 -22.61 -7.02
CA SER A 74 0.97 -23.77 -7.73
C SER A 74 -0.20 -24.57 -8.32
N PRO A 75 -0.25 -24.75 -9.65
CA PRO A 75 -1.21 -25.65 -10.28
C PRO A 75 -1.07 -27.08 -9.75
N ASP A 76 0.05 -27.37 -9.08
CA ASP A 76 0.42 -28.68 -8.55
C ASP A 76 -0.51 -29.17 -7.44
N LEU A 77 -1.19 -28.27 -6.72
CA LEU A 77 -2.16 -28.65 -5.67
C LEU A 77 -3.58 -28.89 -6.19
N ASP A 78 -3.90 -28.43 -7.41
CA ASP A 78 -5.22 -28.67 -8.04
C ASP A 78 -5.33 -30.07 -8.67
N ASN A 79 -4.20 -30.76 -8.86
CA ASN A 79 -4.15 -32.09 -9.47
C ASN A 79 -4.19 -33.27 -8.47
N LEU A 80 -4.27 -33.02 -7.15
CA LEU A 80 -4.15 -34.08 -6.13
C LEU A 80 -5.40 -34.95 -5.91
N LYS A 81 -6.48 -34.78 -6.67
CA LYS A 81 -7.66 -35.67 -6.61
C LYS A 81 -8.21 -36.01 -8.00
N LYS A 82 -7.43 -36.75 -8.80
CA LYS A 82 -8.02 -37.55 -9.89
C LYS A 82 -7.51 -39.00 -10.00
N ASN A 83 -6.57 -39.43 -9.16
CA ASN A 83 -6.13 -40.84 -9.11
C ASN A 83 -6.23 -41.41 -7.69
N LYS A 84 -7.44 -41.74 -7.25
CA LYS A 84 -7.66 -42.64 -6.10
C LYS A 84 -8.65 -43.77 -6.39
N ASP A 85 -8.92 -44.03 -7.67
CA ASP A 85 -9.81 -45.10 -8.12
C ASP A 85 -9.14 -45.90 -9.26
N GLU A 86 -7.93 -46.42 -9.04
CA GLU A 86 -7.35 -47.56 -9.79
C GLU A 86 -6.58 -48.48 -8.84
#